data_AF-A0A965CT76-F1
#
_entry.id   AF-A0A965CT76-F1
#
_cell.length_a   1.000
_cell.length_b   1.000
_cell.length_c   1.000
_cell.angle_alpha   90.00
_cell.angle_beta   90.00
_cell.angle_gamma   90.00
#
_symmetry.space_group_name_H-M   'P 1'
#
loop_
_entity.id
_entity.type
_entity.pdbx_description
1 polymer ?
#
loop_
_entity_poly.entity_id
_entity_poly.type
_entity_poly.pdbx_seq_one_letter_code
_entity_poly.pdbx_strand_id
1 'polypeptide(L)'
;MVNLGNIIGKRNVFDTPFSFSHLEASISNRRMLQTSLGKYLAPTSMGAGYAISKVLLLRWFDTELALLQDFTMQFLAGVLIGFSLRPVIKVIYWKPTTGFVMISLIMLVFGTLGNVLLNFVWGTPMDAGYWAVIKSEILTALVIGALALVLLPPPQYNISLGWIFRRLKKNLNSLILGKLLVCGGLQVLLFFGLQAWLDDTMTSSGFNERIQELANLPPLELQEKILLIGTHGILTSLLVLLLCMFFLRSFFEQLVVIGSLAFVLGIFAPAFANFQQIEPLLLVDQIFIGLCRTFALVGFAVWMFRRPLE
;
A
#
# COMPACT_ATOMS: atom_id res chain seq x y z
N MET A 1 20.71 -9.67 74.67
CA MET A 1 21.01 -10.91 73.92
C MET A 1 19.97 -11.05 72.81
N VAL A 2 20.42 -11.15 71.57
CA VAL A 2 19.63 -11.31 70.33
C VAL A 2 19.19 -12.78 70.20
N ASN A 3 17.99 -13.05 69.66
CA ASN A 3 17.88 -14.07 68.62
C ASN A 3 16.68 -13.87 67.68
N LEU A 4 17.01 -13.44 66.46
CA LEU A 4 16.23 -13.64 65.24
C LEU A 4 16.23 -15.14 64.87
N GLY A 5 15.20 -15.60 64.16
CA GLY A 5 15.45 -16.55 63.07
C GLY A 5 14.39 -17.62 62.82
N ASN A 6 13.91 -17.60 61.57
CA ASN A 6 13.44 -18.73 60.77
C ASN A 6 11.98 -19.19 60.90
N ILE A 7 11.15 -18.39 60.24
CA ILE A 7 10.23 -18.84 59.18
C ILE A 7 10.90 -19.91 58.30
N ILE A 8 10.36 -21.14 58.26
CA ILE A 8 10.29 -22.08 57.13
C ILE A 8 9.69 -23.42 57.65
N GLY A 9 8.57 -23.85 57.07
CA GLY A 9 7.93 -25.13 57.41
C GLY A 9 6.77 -25.52 56.49
N LYS A 10 7.11 -25.87 55.22
CA LYS A 10 6.49 -26.87 54.30
C LYS A 10 5.00 -27.25 54.49
N ARG A 11 4.12 -26.95 53.52
CA ARG A 11 3.75 -27.71 52.28
C ARG A 11 2.73 -28.86 52.48
N ASN A 12 1.56 -28.72 51.83
CA ASN A 12 0.87 -29.67 50.91
C ASN A 12 -0.64 -29.28 50.85
N VAL A 13 -1.48 -29.40 49.80
CA VAL A 13 -1.45 -29.72 48.35
C VAL A 13 -2.95 -29.92 47.97
N PHE A 14 -3.43 -29.23 46.90
CA PHE A 14 -4.57 -29.58 45.99
C PHE A 14 -6.03 -29.54 46.55
N ASP A 15 -7.12 -29.24 45.82
CA ASP A 15 -7.49 -29.47 44.41
C ASP A 15 -8.56 -28.46 43.91
N THR A 16 -8.32 -27.81 42.77
CA THR A 16 -9.37 -27.57 41.73
C THR A 16 -8.67 -27.51 40.38
N PRO A 17 -9.00 -28.36 39.40
CA PRO A 17 -8.34 -28.36 38.10
C PRO A 17 -8.94 -27.26 37.23
N PHE A 18 -8.37 -26.05 37.30
CA PHE A 18 -8.61 -25.06 36.25
C PHE A 18 -7.89 -25.58 34.99
N SER A 19 -8.69 -25.89 33.98
CA SER A 19 -8.30 -26.45 32.68
C SER A 19 -7.09 -25.74 32.06
N PHE A 20 -5.89 -26.25 32.32
CA PHE A 20 -4.64 -25.88 31.66
C PHE A 20 -4.67 -26.22 30.15
N SER A 21 -5.49 -27.19 29.73
CA SER A 21 -5.61 -27.62 28.34
C SER A 21 -6.15 -26.52 27.41
N HIS A 22 -7.15 -25.74 27.83
CA HIS A 22 -7.65 -24.61 27.04
C HIS A 22 -6.63 -23.46 26.95
N LEU A 23 -5.86 -23.20 28.01
CA LEU A 23 -4.82 -22.17 27.99
C LEU A 23 -3.64 -22.60 27.12
N GLU A 24 -3.16 -23.84 27.27
CA GLU A 24 -2.10 -24.43 26.45
C GLU A 24 -2.50 -24.58 25.00
N ALA A 25 -3.74 -24.96 24.69
CA ALA A 25 -4.27 -24.97 23.33
C ALA A 25 -4.31 -23.55 22.74
N SER A 26 -4.70 -22.53 23.54
CA SER A 26 -4.69 -21.13 23.08
C SER A 26 -3.27 -20.56 22.90
N ILE A 27 -2.30 -21.03 23.68
CA ILE A 27 -0.90 -20.62 23.63
C ILE A 27 -0.16 -21.36 22.50
N SER A 28 -0.48 -22.64 22.30
CA SER A 28 -0.02 -23.50 21.20
C SER A 28 -0.54 -23.00 19.86
N ASN A 29 -1.84 -22.70 19.72
CA ASN A 29 -2.40 -22.08 18.52
C ASN A 29 -1.80 -20.69 18.26
N ARG A 30 -1.57 -19.89 19.32
CA ARG A 30 -0.89 -18.58 19.18
C ARG A 30 0.58 -18.71 18.76
N ARG A 31 1.28 -19.76 19.23
CA ARG A 31 2.63 -20.08 18.75
C ARG A 31 2.61 -20.62 17.33
N MET A 32 1.64 -21.45 16.93
CA MET A 32 1.51 -21.93 15.54
C MET A 32 1.27 -20.78 14.55
N LEU A 33 0.46 -19.79 14.90
CA LEU A 33 0.31 -18.54 14.13
C LEU A 33 1.62 -17.72 14.04
N GLN A 34 2.52 -17.87 15.01
CA GLN A 34 3.87 -17.25 15.01
C GLN A 34 4.96 -18.16 14.41
N THR A 35 4.71 -19.47 14.25
CA THR A 35 5.62 -20.40 13.58
C THR A 35 5.64 -20.16 12.08
N SER A 36 6.72 -20.61 11.43
CA SER A 36 7.07 -20.33 10.02
C SER A 36 5.90 -20.51 9.03
N LEU A 37 4.93 -21.38 9.28
CA LEU A 37 3.82 -21.62 8.36
C LEU A 37 2.72 -20.54 8.39
N GLY A 38 2.30 -20.09 9.59
CA GLY A 38 1.37 -18.96 9.73
C GLY A 38 1.96 -17.64 9.17
N LYS A 39 3.29 -17.57 9.10
CA LYS A 39 4.02 -16.47 8.46
C LYS A 39 3.78 -16.35 6.96
N TYR A 40 3.58 -17.46 6.27
CA TYR A 40 3.32 -17.49 4.84
C TYR A 40 1.83 -17.55 4.55
N LEU A 41 1.04 -18.20 5.41
CA LEU A 41 -0.40 -18.35 5.23
C LEU A 41 -1.14 -17.01 5.10
N ALA A 42 -0.82 -16.01 5.93
CA ALA A 42 -1.52 -14.72 5.89
C ALA A 42 -1.25 -13.91 4.59
N PRO A 43 0.02 -13.70 4.15
CA PRO A 43 0.30 -13.10 2.84
C PRO A 43 -0.29 -13.90 1.67
N THR A 44 -0.20 -15.23 1.71
CA THR A 44 -0.75 -16.10 0.67
C THR A 44 -2.28 -16.04 0.61
N SER A 45 -2.95 -15.98 1.77
CA SER A 45 -4.41 -15.86 1.85
C SER A 45 -4.90 -14.47 1.43
N MET A 46 -4.16 -13.41 1.78
CA MET A 46 -4.41 -12.07 1.23
C MET A 46 -4.22 -12.04 -0.28
N GLY A 47 -3.22 -12.74 -0.80
CA GLY A 47 -2.98 -12.83 -2.23
C GLY A 47 -4.04 -13.58 -3.01
N ALA A 48 -4.45 -14.75 -2.51
CA ALA A 48 -5.59 -15.48 -3.04
C ALA A 48 -6.88 -14.65 -2.95
N GLY A 49 -7.12 -14.02 -1.80
CA GLY A 49 -8.25 -13.12 -1.60
C GLY A 49 -8.27 -12.00 -2.64
N TYR A 50 -7.13 -11.34 -2.88
CA TYR A 50 -7.02 -10.24 -3.84
C TYR A 50 -7.32 -10.71 -5.25
N ALA A 51 -6.65 -11.76 -5.72
CA ALA A 51 -6.85 -12.27 -7.08
C ALA A 51 -8.28 -12.78 -7.31
N ILE A 52 -8.81 -13.57 -6.38
CA ILE A 52 -10.16 -14.12 -6.51
C ILE A 52 -11.20 -13.00 -6.48
N SER A 53 -11.11 -12.08 -5.51
CA SER A 53 -12.07 -10.98 -5.41
C SER A 53 -12.01 -10.07 -6.63
N LYS A 54 -10.80 -9.72 -7.10
CA LYS A 54 -10.61 -8.88 -8.27
C LYS A 54 -11.17 -9.52 -9.55
N VAL A 55 -10.83 -10.78 -9.83
CA VAL A 55 -11.37 -11.51 -11.00
C VAL A 55 -12.88 -11.67 -10.93
N LEU A 56 -13.44 -12.05 -9.77
CA LEU A 56 -14.88 -12.24 -9.63
C LEU A 56 -15.66 -10.92 -9.74
N LEU A 57 -15.15 -9.84 -9.13
CA LEU A 57 -15.76 -8.53 -9.22
C LEU A 57 -15.65 -7.94 -10.63
N LEU A 58 -14.52 -8.17 -11.31
CA LEU A 58 -14.41 -7.81 -12.72
C LEU A 58 -15.38 -8.61 -13.57
N ARG A 59 -15.47 -9.93 -13.36
CA ARG A 59 -16.44 -10.76 -14.08
C ARG A 59 -17.88 -10.29 -13.89
N TRP A 60 -18.19 -9.68 -12.75
CA TRP A 60 -19.49 -9.08 -12.49
C TRP A 60 -19.74 -7.79 -13.31
N PHE A 61 -18.72 -6.96 -13.50
CA PHE A 61 -18.86 -5.68 -14.21
C PHE A 61 -18.56 -5.76 -15.70
N ASP A 62 -17.59 -6.56 -16.09
CA ASP A 62 -17.12 -6.78 -17.45
C ASP A 62 -16.46 -8.17 -17.57
N THR A 63 -17.20 -9.10 -18.19
CA THR A 63 -16.75 -10.49 -18.34
C THR A 63 -15.56 -10.63 -19.27
N GLU A 64 -15.43 -9.76 -20.28
CA GLU A 64 -14.35 -9.87 -21.28
C GLU A 64 -13.03 -9.41 -20.66
N LEU A 65 -13.03 -8.29 -19.92
CA LEU A 65 -11.85 -7.87 -19.17
C LEU A 65 -11.43 -8.89 -18.12
N ALA A 66 -12.38 -9.56 -17.46
CA ALA A 66 -12.07 -10.59 -16.48
C ALA A 66 -11.38 -11.82 -17.09
N LEU A 67 -11.70 -12.17 -18.34
CA LEU A 67 -11.06 -13.28 -19.06
C LEU A 67 -9.64 -12.95 -19.51
N LEU A 68 -9.33 -11.66 -19.72
CA LEU A 68 -8.01 -11.19 -20.12
C LEU A 68 -7.04 -11.05 -18.94
N GLN A 69 -7.53 -11.15 -17.71
CA GLN A 69 -6.70 -11.05 -16.53
C GLN A 69 -5.98 -12.35 -16.18
N ASP A 70 -4.67 -12.25 -16.02
CA ASP A 70 -3.85 -13.36 -15.53
C ASP A 70 -4.00 -13.51 -14.01
N PHE A 71 -4.72 -14.57 -13.61
CA PHE A 71 -4.88 -14.95 -12.21
C PHE A 71 -3.55 -15.15 -11.48
N THR A 72 -2.53 -15.71 -12.14
CA THR A 72 -1.21 -15.98 -11.55
C THR A 72 -0.53 -14.67 -11.19
N MET A 73 -0.60 -13.68 -12.08
CA MET A 73 0.03 -12.37 -11.86
C MET A 73 -0.72 -11.56 -10.80
N GLN A 74 -2.04 -11.66 -10.76
CA GLN A 74 -2.81 -11.05 -9.67
C GLN A 74 -2.57 -11.73 -8.33
N PHE A 75 -2.47 -13.06 -8.32
CA PHE A 75 -2.14 -13.81 -7.12
C PHE A 75 -0.77 -13.39 -6.61
N LEU A 76 0.23 -13.33 -7.49
CA LEU A 76 1.57 -12.85 -7.15
C LEU A 76 1.54 -11.42 -6.60
N ALA A 77 0.84 -10.50 -7.28
CA ALA A 77 0.67 -9.13 -6.80
C ALA A 77 0.02 -9.08 -5.42
N GLY A 78 -1.04 -9.87 -5.20
CA GLY A 78 -1.72 -10.00 -3.93
C GLY A 78 -0.82 -10.59 -2.82
N VAL A 79 0.01 -11.58 -3.15
CA VAL A 79 1.00 -12.15 -2.23
C VAL A 79 2.03 -11.10 -1.84
N LEU A 80 2.54 -10.34 -2.82
CA LEU A 80 3.48 -9.24 -2.59
C LEU A 80 2.86 -8.15 -1.72
N ILE A 81 1.59 -7.77 -1.97
CA ILE A 81 0.83 -6.86 -1.09
C ILE A 81 0.78 -7.41 0.33
N GLY A 82 0.44 -8.69 0.49
CA GLY A 82 0.42 -9.38 1.78
C GLY A 82 1.76 -9.34 2.51
N PHE A 83 2.88 -9.48 1.79
CA PHE A 83 4.22 -9.37 2.36
C PHE A 83 4.60 -7.92 2.69
N SER A 84 4.27 -6.95 1.84
CA SER A 84 4.51 -5.53 2.08
C SER A 84 3.73 -5.00 3.29
N LEU A 85 2.50 -5.48 3.48
CA LEU A 85 1.68 -5.13 4.65
C LEU A 85 2.17 -5.79 5.94
N ARG A 86 3.02 -6.83 5.83
CA ARG A 86 3.49 -7.56 7.00
C ARG A 86 4.71 -6.89 7.63
N PRO A 87 4.67 -6.57 8.93
CA PRO A 87 5.84 -6.06 9.63
C PRO A 87 6.91 -7.13 9.83
N VAL A 88 8.13 -6.86 9.35
CA VAL A 88 9.25 -7.81 9.35
C VAL A 88 9.83 -8.07 10.76
N ILE A 89 9.63 -7.18 11.75
CA ILE A 89 10.28 -7.36 13.07
C ILE A 89 9.40 -6.96 14.28
N LYS A 90 8.59 -5.90 14.21
CA LYS A 90 7.65 -5.50 15.27
C LYS A 90 6.24 -5.38 14.71
N VAL A 91 5.34 -6.26 15.15
CA VAL A 91 3.96 -6.28 14.67
C VAL A 91 3.27 -4.98 15.09
N ILE A 92 3.02 -4.09 14.14
CA ILE A 92 2.16 -2.93 14.36
C ILE A 92 0.75 -3.47 14.44
N TYR A 93 0.25 -3.61 15.66
CA TYR A 93 -1.10 -4.10 15.88
C TYR A 93 -2.09 -2.95 15.71
N TRP A 94 -2.95 -3.06 14.71
CA TRP A 94 -4.07 -2.15 14.51
C TRP A 94 -5.31 -2.71 15.20
N LYS A 95 -6.19 -1.83 15.72
CA LYS A 95 -7.57 -2.28 15.93
C LYS A 95 -8.11 -2.78 14.58
N PRO A 96 -8.92 -3.85 14.54
CA PRO A 96 -9.41 -4.39 13.28
C PRO A 96 -10.00 -3.30 12.37
N THR A 97 -10.86 -2.44 12.91
CA THR A 97 -11.44 -1.29 12.18
C THR A 97 -10.39 -0.32 11.61
N THR A 98 -9.31 -0.07 12.35
CA THR A 98 -8.20 0.77 11.88
C THR A 98 -7.47 0.08 10.74
N GLY A 99 -7.23 -1.24 10.86
CA GLY A 99 -6.54 -2.00 9.83
C GLY A 99 -7.34 -2.10 8.53
N PHE A 100 -8.65 -2.31 8.62
CA PHE A 100 -9.57 -2.21 7.48
C PHE A 100 -9.40 -0.87 6.76
N VAL A 101 -9.56 0.24 7.48
CA VAL A 101 -9.48 1.59 6.88
C VAL A 101 -8.11 1.84 6.26
N MET A 102 -7.04 1.46 6.96
CA MET A 102 -5.67 1.66 6.49
C MET A 102 -5.37 0.87 5.22
N ILE A 103 -5.77 -0.41 5.16
CA ILE A 103 -5.54 -1.26 4.00
C ILE A 103 -6.39 -0.79 2.81
N SER A 104 -7.66 -0.46 3.04
CA SER A 104 -8.50 0.11 1.98
C SER A 104 -7.93 1.43 1.48
N LEU A 105 -7.47 2.33 2.35
CA LEU A 105 -6.85 3.60 1.95
C LEU A 105 -5.58 3.38 1.12
N ILE A 106 -4.71 2.45 1.54
CA ILE A 106 -3.51 2.06 0.80
C ILE A 106 -3.87 1.60 -0.61
N MET A 107 -4.84 0.68 -0.73
CA MET A 107 -5.27 0.16 -2.02
C MET A 107 -5.94 1.22 -2.90
N LEU A 108 -6.70 2.14 -2.32
CA LEU A 108 -7.37 3.20 -3.06
C LEU A 108 -6.40 4.28 -3.56
N VAL A 109 -5.41 4.67 -2.74
CA VAL A 109 -4.47 5.75 -3.11
C VAL A 109 -3.33 5.23 -3.98
N PHE A 110 -2.80 4.04 -3.70
CA PHE A 110 -1.72 3.48 -4.52
C PHE A 110 -2.24 2.65 -5.69
N GLY A 111 -3.46 2.09 -5.61
CA GLY A 111 -4.03 1.29 -6.70
C GLY A 111 -4.58 2.10 -7.85
N THR A 112 -5.38 1.45 -8.70
CA THR A 112 -5.90 2.03 -9.95
C THR A 112 -6.67 3.32 -9.74
N LEU A 113 -7.43 3.43 -8.63
CA LEU A 113 -8.18 4.64 -8.29
C LEU A 113 -7.26 5.87 -8.09
N GLY A 114 -6.13 5.71 -7.42
CA GLY A 114 -5.16 6.79 -7.25
C GLY A 114 -4.62 7.27 -8.60
N ASN A 115 -4.34 6.34 -9.50
CA ASN A 115 -3.81 6.64 -10.82
C ASN A 115 -4.84 7.21 -11.81
N VAL A 116 -6.12 7.31 -11.45
CA VAL A 116 -7.16 7.99 -12.23
C VAL A 116 -6.72 9.41 -12.60
N LEU A 117 -6.15 10.15 -11.64
CA LEU A 117 -5.67 11.51 -11.86
C LEU A 117 -4.58 11.57 -12.95
N LEU A 118 -3.69 10.56 -12.98
CA LEU A 118 -2.65 10.48 -13.99
C LEU A 118 -3.19 10.03 -15.35
N ASN A 119 -4.20 9.15 -15.38
CA ASN A 119 -4.82 8.72 -16.63
C ASN A 119 -5.56 9.87 -17.32
N PHE A 120 -6.17 10.79 -16.56
CA PHE A 120 -6.75 12.01 -17.12
C PHE A 120 -5.71 12.88 -17.85
N VAL A 121 -4.47 12.91 -17.39
CA VAL A 121 -3.37 13.67 -18.04
C VAL A 121 -3.06 13.12 -19.43
N TRP A 122 -3.20 11.81 -19.61
CA TRP A 122 -2.95 11.11 -20.87
C TRP A 122 -4.08 11.30 -21.89
N GLY A 123 -5.21 11.87 -21.48
CA GLY A 123 -6.35 12.09 -22.37
C GLY A 123 -7.00 10.83 -22.89
N THR A 124 -6.69 9.68 -22.30
CA THR A 124 -7.32 8.41 -22.66
C THR A 124 -8.78 8.46 -22.21
N PRO A 125 -9.75 8.25 -23.11
CA PRO A 125 -11.14 8.20 -22.71
C PRO A 125 -11.30 7.05 -21.71
N MET A 126 -11.86 7.36 -20.54
CA MET A 126 -12.23 6.36 -19.55
C MET A 126 -13.43 5.58 -20.08
N ASP A 127 -13.14 4.55 -20.86
CA ASP A 127 -14.10 3.64 -21.44
C ASP A 127 -14.83 2.83 -20.36
N ALA A 128 -15.89 2.13 -20.75
CA ALA A 128 -16.69 1.33 -19.81
C ALA A 128 -15.82 0.28 -19.09
N GLY A 129 -14.81 -0.28 -19.77
CA GLY A 129 -13.86 -1.21 -19.20
C GLY A 129 -13.00 -0.60 -18.08
N TYR A 130 -12.47 0.60 -18.29
CA TYR A 130 -11.71 1.33 -17.27
C TYR A 130 -12.54 1.58 -15.99
N TRP A 131 -13.81 1.97 -16.15
CA TRP A 131 -14.72 2.14 -15.01
C TRP A 131 -15.05 0.82 -14.31
N ALA A 132 -15.14 -0.30 -15.04
CA ALA A 132 -15.30 -1.63 -14.47
C ALA A 132 -14.09 -2.00 -13.60
N VAL A 133 -12.86 -1.70 -14.06
CA VAL A 133 -11.63 -1.90 -13.28
C VAL A 133 -11.65 -1.07 -12.00
N ILE A 134 -12.01 0.22 -12.06
CA ILE A 134 -12.10 1.05 -10.85
C ILE A 134 -13.09 0.49 -9.84
N LYS A 135 -14.31 0.17 -10.29
CA LYS A 135 -15.37 -0.35 -9.42
C LYS A 135 -14.92 -1.66 -8.76
N SER A 136 -14.28 -2.53 -9.54
CA SER A 136 -13.74 -3.80 -9.04
C SER A 136 -12.62 -3.59 -8.02
N GLU A 137 -11.71 -2.64 -8.24
CA GLU A 137 -10.60 -2.36 -7.32
C GLU A 137 -11.10 -1.77 -6.00
N ILE A 138 -12.11 -0.89 -6.05
CA ILE A 138 -12.74 -0.33 -4.84
C ILE A 138 -13.38 -1.45 -4.02
N LEU A 139 -14.16 -2.33 -4.65
CA LEU A 139 -14.81 -3.45 -3.96
C LEU A 139 -13.79 -4.47 -3.46
N THR A 140 -12.74 -4.73 -4.24
CA THR A 140 -11.60 -5.58 -3.83
C THR A 140 -10.92 -5.01 -2.60
N ALA A 141 -10.70 -3.69 -2.53
CA ALA A 141 -10.12 -3.03 -1.37
C ALA A 141 -10.99 -3.17 -0.11
N LEU A 142 -12.32 -3.24 -0.25
CA LEU A 142 -13.23 -3.52 0.86
C LEU A 142 -13.16 -4.99 1.29
N VAL A 143 -13.14 -5.93 0.34
CA VAL A 143 -13.00 -7.37 0.62
C VAL A 143 -11.68 -7.67 1.32
N ILE A 144 -10.57 -7.10 0.84
CA ILE A 144 -9.24 -7.27 1.43
C ILE A 144 -9.13 -6.57 2.77
N GLY A 145 -9.70 -5.38 2.91
CA GLY A 145 -9.84 -4.72 4.20
C GLY A 145 -10.58 -5.62 5.21
N ALA A 146 -11.66 -6.28 4.78
CA ALA A 146 -12.44 -7.18 5.64
C ALA A 146 -11.68 -8.47 5.97
N LEU A 147 -11.00 -9.08 4.99
CA LEU A 147 -10.12 -10.24 5.20
C LEU A 147 -9.02 -9.92 6.22
N ALA A 148 -8.47 -8.71 6.17
CA ALA A 148 -7.48 -8.27 7.14
C ALA A 148 -8.01 -8.22 8.59
N LEU A 149 -9.32 -8.03 8.80
CA LEU A 149 -9.92 -8.12 10.13
C LEU A 149 -9.79 -9.53 10.75
N VAL A 150 -9.79 -10.56 9.89
CA VAL A 150 -9.78 -11.97 10.30
C VAL A 150 -8.37 -12.54 10.30
N LEU A 151 -7.57 -12.18 9.30
CA LEU A 151 -6.23 -12.74 9.09
C LEU A 151 -5.15 -12.08 9.95
N LEU A 152 -5.34 -10.83 10.36
CA LEU A 152 -4.35 -10.16 11.21
C LEU A 152 -4.49 -10.58 12.67
N PRO A 153 -3.37 -10.87 13.37
CA PRO A 153 -3.41 -11.33 14.75
C PRO A 153 -4.05 -10.28 15.68
N PRO A 154 -4.74 -10.72 16.75
CA PRO A 154 -5.45 -9.84 17.67
C PRO A 154 -4.50 -8.82 18.33
N PRO A 155 -4.97 -7.59 18.59
CA PRO A 155 -4.09 -6.48 18.92
C PRO A 155 -3.43 -6.61 20.30
N GLN A 156 -2.12 -6.36 20.39
CA GLN A 156 -1.42 -6.11 21.66
C GLN A 156 -1.42 -4.62 22.04
N TYR A 157 -1.62 -3.71 21.08
CA TYR A 157 -1.68 -2.25 21.28
C TYR A 157 -2.89 -1.64 20.55
N ASN A 158 -3.55 -0.67 21.20
CA ASN A 158 -4.81 -0.08 20.74
C ASN A 158 -4.61 1.16 19.85
N ILE A 159 -4.07 1.00 18.63
CA ILE A 159 -4.08 2.09 17.64
C ILE A 159 -5.50 2.22 17.07
N SER A 160 -6.22 3.25 17.54
CA SER A 160 -7.59 3.57 17.09
C SER A 160 -7.60 4.68 16.04
N LEU A 161 -8.60 4.68 15.16
CA LEU A 161 -8.84 5.75 14.18
C LEU A 161 -8.84 7.15 14.81
N GLY A 162 -9.50 7.31 15.97
CA GLY A 162 -9.51 8.58 16.69
C GLY A 162 -8.13 9.00 17.22
N TRP A 163 -7.21 8.06 17.48
CA TRP A 163 -5.82 8.38 17.78
C TRP A 163 -5.08 8.87 16.53
N ILE A 164 -5.26 8.19 15.38
CA ILE A 164 -4.68 8.59 14.08
C ILE A 164 -5.09 10.02 13.73
N PHE A 165 -6.40 10.29 13.78
CA PHE A 165 -6.93 11.60 13.43
C PHE A 165 -6.41 12.71 14.36
N ARG A 166 -6.36 12.46 15.67
CA ARG A 166 -5.79 13.42 16.64
C ARG A 166 -4.29 13.65 16.39
N ARG A 167 -3.54 12.59 16.08
CA ARG A 167 -2.11 12.66 15.76
C ARG A 167 -1.86 13.44 14.47
N LEU A 168 -2.64 13.16 13.43
CA LEU A 168 -2.59 13.88 12.15
C LEU A 168 -2.91 15.36 12.35
N LYS A 169 -4.03 15.69 13.00
CA LYS A 169 -4.40 17.08 13.31
C LYS A 169 -3.35 17.82 14.12
N LYS A 170 -2.70 17.15 15.09
CA LYS A 170 -1.64 17.76 15.90
C LYS A 170 -0.34 17.97 15.13
N ASN A 171 -0.03 17.08 14.18
CA ASN A 171 1.19 17.18 13.37
C ASN A 171 1.01 18.11 12.16
N LEU A 172 -0.21 18.26 11.63
CA LEU A 172 -0.52 19.17 10.53
C LEU A 172 -0.24 20.62 10.95
N ASN A 173 0.91 21.11 10.50
CA ASN A 173 1.36 22.50 10.65
C ASN A 173 1.71 23.04 9.25
N SER A 174 1.88 24.37 9.13
CA SER A 174 2.29 25.03 7.89
C SER A 174 3.55 24.40 7.27
N LEU A 175 4.49 23.94 8.11
CA LEU A 175 5.69 23.23 7.67
C LEU A 175 5.38 21.89 7.00
N ILE A 176 4.46 21.08 7.55
CA ILE A 176 4.07 19.80 6.92
C ILE A 176 3.29 20.06 5.63
N LEU A 177 2.43 21.08 5.62
CA LEU A 177 1.71 21.47 4.41
C LEU A 177 2.67 21.91 3.31
N GLY A 178 3.69 22.70 3.65
CA GLY A 178 4.77 23.07 2.73
C GLY A 178 5.53 21.84 2.21
N LYS A 179 5.86 20.88 3.07
CA LYS A 179 6.49 19.61 2.65
C LYS A 179 5.60 18.81 1.69
N LEU A 180 4.29 18.76 1.92
CA LEU A 180 3.34 18.10 1.02
C LEU A 180 3.28 18.79 -0.35
N LEU A 181 3.25 20.13 -0.39
CA LEU A 181 3.28 20.89 -1.64
C LEU A 181 4.59 20.66 -2.41
N VAL A 182 5.73 20.61 -1.72
CA VAL A 182 7.03 20.29 -2.34
C VAL A 182 7.01 18.88 -2.94
N CYS A 183 6.42 17.89 -2.26
CA CYS A 183 6.29 16.56 -2.83
C CYS A 183 5.33 16.51 -4.03
N GLY A 184 4.25 17.31 -4.01
CA GLY A 184 3.38 17.51 -5.17
C GLY A 184 4.13 18.10 -6.36
N GLY A 185 4.92 19.15 -6.14
CA GLY A 185 5.77 19.75 -7.18
C GLY A 185 6.84 18.78 -7.70
N LEU A 186 7.45 18.00 -6.82
CA LEU A 186 8.40 16.96 -7.23
C LEU A 186 7.73 15.91 -8.13
N GLN A 187 6.49 15.51 -7.82
CA GLN A 187 5.76 14.56 -8.66
C GLN A 187 5.52 15.11 -10.07
N VAL A 188 5.24 16.41 -10.22
CA VAL A 188 5.13 17.07 -11.52
C VAL A 188 6.45 17.00 -12.29
N LEU A 189 7.57 17.34 -11.63
CA LEU A 189 8.90 17.28 -12.24
C LEU A 189 9.29 15.85 -12.66
N LEU A 190 9.03 14.87 -11.78
CA LEU A 190 9.31 13.46 -12.08
C LEU A 190 8.44 12.96 -13.22
N PHE A 191 7.16 13.35 -13.28
CA PHE A 191 6.27 12.95 -14.36
C PHE A 191 6.76 13.47 -15.71
N PHE A 192 6.90 14.78 -15.89
CA PHE A 192 7.34 15.35 -17.17
C PHE A 192 8.78 14.93 -17.52
N GLY A 193 9.68 14.94 -16.54
CA GLY A 193 11.10 14.65 -16.76
C GLY A 193 11.37 13.19 -17.14
N LEU A 194 10.78 12.23 -16.42
CA LEU A 194 10.97 10.81 -16.73
C LEU A 194 10.24 10.43 -18.02
N GLN A 195 9.04 10.98 -18.27
CA GLN A 195 8.32 10.69 -19.51
C GLN A 195 9.07 11.25 -20.71
N ALA A 196 9.51 12.50 -20.69
CA ALA A 196 10.27 13.07 -21.80
C ALA A 196 11.61 12.33 -22.03
N TRP A 197 12.21 11.76 -20.98
CA TRP A 197 13.50 11.09 -21.10
C TRP A 197 13.39 9.64 -21.58
N LEU A 198 12.41 8.89 -21.12
CA LEU A 198 12.37 7.42 -21.25
C LEU A 198 11.17 6.91 -22.07
N ASP A 199 10.20 7.76 -22.40
CA ASP A 199 9.04 7.33 -23.17
C ASP A 199 9.34 7.35 -24.67
N ASP A 200 9.52 6.15 -25.24
CA ASP A 200 9.78 5.95 -26.66
C ASP A 200 8.51 5.97 -27.51
N THR A 201 7.32 6.13 -26.91
CA THR A 201 6.09 6.38 -27.68
C THR A 201 5.99 7.82 -28.21
N MET A 202 6.83 8.73 -27.71
CA MET A 202 6.84 10.13 -28.11
C MET A 202 7.42 10.33 -29.50
N THR A 203 6.76 11.15 -30.32
CA THR A 203 7.17 11.40 -31.71
C THR A 203 8.37 12.34 -31.81
N SER A 204 8.51 13.25 -30.85
CA SER A 204 9.61 14.21 -30.82
C SER A 204 10.92 13.57 -30.37
N SER A 205 12.06 14.04 -30.89
CA SER A 205 13.39 13.54 -30.51
C SER A 205 14.07 14.42 -29.45
N GLY A 206 13.76 15.72 -29.40
CA GLY A 206 14.31 16.64 -28.42
C GLY A 206 13.58 16.59 -27.07
N PHE A 207 14.30 16.64 -25.95
CA PHE A 207 13.72 16.63 -24.60
C PHE A 207 12.67 17.75 -24.38
N ASN A 208 12.98 18.97 -24.82
CA ASN A 208 12.06 20.10 -24.70
C ASN A 208 10.82 19.94 -25.60
N GLU A 209 10.99 19.36 -26.79
CA GLU A 209 9.90 19.08 -27.73
C GLU A 209 8.99 18.00 -27.16
N ARG A 210 9.54 16.94 -26.54
CA ARG A 210 8.78 15.91 -25.83
C ARG A 210 7.99 16.46 -24.64
N ILE A 211 8.56 17.41 -23.88
CA ILE A 211 7.79 18.10 -22.83
C ILE A 211 6.63 18.90 -23.42
N GLN A 212 6.85 19.58 -24.55
CA GLN A 212 5.79 20.33 -25.23
C GLN A 212 4.72 19.39 -25.81
N GLU A 213 5.12 18.26 -26.39
CA GLU A 213 4.23 17.20 -26.86
C GLU A 213 3.33 16.71 -25.71
N LEU A 214 3.92 16.36 -24.56
CA LEU A 214 3.18 15.95 -23.37
C LEU A 214 2.27 17.07 -22.82
N ALA A 215 2.75 18.32 -22.84
CA ALA A 215 1.98 19.48 -22.42
C ALA A 215 0.76 19.72 -23.32
N ASN A 216 0.88 19.44 -24.61
CA ASN A 216 -0.14 19.69 -25.62
C ASN A 216 -1.09 18.51 -25.86
N LEU A 217 -0.87 17.34 -25.23
CA LEU A 217 -1.80 16.20 -25.32
C LEU A 217 -3.23 16.62 -24.93
N PRO A 218 -4.25 16.48 -25.80
CA PRO A 218 -5.63 16.76 -25.42
C PRO A 218 -6.09 15.77 -24.33
N PRO A 219 -7.18 16.06 -23.58
CA PRO A 219 -8.06 17.23 -23.68
C PRO A 219 -7.70 18.37 -22.70
N LEU A 220 -6.74 18.15 -21.81
CA LEU A 220 -6.45 19.07 -20.70
C LEU A 220 -5.38 20.10 -21.06
N GLU A 221 -5.55 21.31 -20.53
CA GLU A 221 -4.50 22.32 -20.61
C GLU A 221 -3.32 21.99 -19.68
N LEU A 222 -2.14 22.56 -19.95
CA LEU A 222 -0.94 22.35 -19.14
C LEU A 222 -1.17 22.64 -17.65
N GLN A 223 -1.91 23.70 -17.33
CA GLN A 223 -2.20 24.07 -15.94
C GLN A 223 -3.01 23.00 -15.21
N GLU A 224 -4.01 22.43 -15.88
CA GLU A 224 -4.85 21.36 -15.35
C GLU A 224 -4.05 20.07 -15.16
N LYS A 225 -3.16 19.73 -16.11
CA LYS A 225 -2.24 18.60 -15.97
C LYS A 225 -1.33 18.76 -14.76
N ILE A 226 -0.71 19.93 -14.60
CA ILE A 226 0.14 20.24 -13.44
C ILE A 226 -0.67 20.09 -12.14
N LEU A 227 -1.91 20.58 -12.11
CA LEU A 227 -2.78 20.48 -10.94
C LEU A 227 -3.13 19.02 -10.61
N LEU A 228 -3.47 18.20 -11.60
CA LEU A 228 -3.82 16.79 -11.39
C LEU A 228 -2.62 15.97 -10.93
N ILE A 229 -1.46 16.13 -11.59
CA ILE A 229 -0.23 15.43 -11.22
C ILE A 229 0.24 15.88 -9.82
N GLY A 230 0.17 17.18 -9.54
CA GLY A 230 0.51 17.74 -8.23
C GLY A 230 -0.41 17.21 -7.12
N THR A 231 -1.72 17.14 -7.39
CA THR A 231 -2.71 16.58 -6.47
C THR A 231 -2.47 15.09 -6.20
N HIS A 232 -2.12 14.31 -7.24
CA HIS A 232 -1.70 12.92 -7.10
C HIS A 232 -0.48 12.79 -6.20
N GLY A 233 0.54 13.64 -6.41
CA GLY A 233 1.75 13.68 -5.58
C GLY A 233 1.45 14.02 -4.11
N ILE A 234 0.57 14.99 -3.87
CA ILE A 234 0.14 15.37 -2.51
C ILE A 234 -0.59 14.21 -1.84
N LEU A 235 -1.54 13.56 -2.52
CA LEU A 235 -2.32 12.44 -1.98
C LEU A 235 -1.40 11.26 -1.63
N THR A 236 -0.49 10.91 -2.54
CA THR A 236 0.53 9.87 -2.34
C THR A 236 1.39 10.21 -1.13
N SER A 237 1.87 11.45 -1.03
CA SER A 237 2.72 11.90 0.08
C SER A 237 2.00 11.95 1.41
N LEU A 238 0.70 12.28 1.41
CA LEU A 238 -0.13 12.24 2.60
C LEU A 238 -0.30 10.81 3.11
N LEU A 239 -0.47 9.84 2.21
CA LEU A 239 -0.49 8.43 2.59
C LEU A 239 0.88 7.98 3.11
N VAL A 240 1.97 8.33 2.43
CA VAL A 240 3.34 8.02 2.90
C VAL A 240 3.58 8.61 4.28
N LEU A 241 3.24 9.89 4.51
CA LEU A 241 3.31 10.53 5.82
C LEU A 241 2.55 9.72 6.87
N LEU A 242 1.32 9.30 6.56
CA LEU A 242 0.48 8.53 7.45
C LEU A 242 1.17 7.19 7.77
N LEU A 243 1.69 6.47 6.78
CA LEU A 243 2.44 5.22 6.96
C LEU A 243 3.74 5.42 7.76
N CYS A 244 4.52 6.47 7.49
CA CYS A 244 5.72 6.83 8.25
C CYS A 244 5.43 7.12 9.74
N MET A 245 4.22 7.60 10.08
CA MET A 245 3.84 7.77 11.49
C MET A 245 3.66 6.44 12.23
N PHE A 246 3.38 5.35 11.52
CA PHE A 246 3.16 4.01 12.10
C PHE A 246 4.39 3.12 11.99
N PHE A 247 5.08 3.16 10.86
CA PHE A 247 6.30 2.38 10.64
C PHE A 247 7.48 3.09 11.30
N LEU A 248 7.81 2.73 12.55
CA LEU A 248 9.07 3.11 13.21
C LEU A 248 10.25 2.28 12.67
N ARG A 249 10.54 2.41 11.37
CA ARG A 249 11.61 1.68 10.67
C ARG A 249 12.74 2.59 10.19
N SER A 250 13.87 2.00 9.83
CA SER A 250 14.96 2.69 9.12
C SER A 250 14.48 3.27 7.78
N PHE A 251 15.16 4.31 7.26
CA PHE A 251 14.79 4.93 5.98
C PHE A 251 14.68 3.91 4.85
N PHE A 252 15.69 3.05 4.69
CA PHE A 252 15.72 2.04 3.64
C PHE A 252 14.59 1.02 3.79
N GLU A 253 14.26 0.59 5.01
CA GLU A 253 13.13 -0.31 5.21
C GLU A 253 11.79 0.33 4.88
N GLN A 254 11.59 1.61 5.24
CA GLN A 254 10.36 2.32 4.89
C GLN A 254 10.25 2.53 3.38
N LEU A 255 11.34 2.93 2.73
CA LEU A 255 11.41 3.08 1.29
C LEU A 255 11.11 1.76 0.58
N VAL A 256 11.80 0.67 0.96
CA VAL A 256 11.59 -0.63 0.31
C VAL A 256 10.16 -1.10 0.51
N VAL A 257 9.59 -0.97 1.71
CA VAL A 257 8.24 -1.48 1.96
C VAL A 257 7.14 -0.61 1.36
N ILE A 258 7.18 0.70 1.58
CA ILE A 258 6.16 1.62 1.06
C ILE A 258 6.33 1.77 -0.45
N GLY A 259 7.56 1.83 -0.95
CA GLY A 259 7.86 1.91 -2.38
C GLY A 259 7.43 0.65 -3.12
N SER A 260 7.72 -0.54 -2.59
CA SER A 260 7.24 -1.80 -3.19
C SER A 260 5.71 -1.87 -3.15
N LEU A 261 5.07 -1.46 -2.06
CA LEU A 261 3.61 -1.45 -1.95
C LEU A 261 2.97 -0.52 -2.98
N ALA A 262 3.49 0.71 -3.10
CA ALA A 262 3.02 1.70 -4.06
C ALA A 262 3.25 1.23 -5.50
N PHE A 263 4.41 0.65 -5.78
CA PHE A 263 4.74 0.11 -7.10
C PHE A 263 3.86 -1.09 -7.47
N VAL A 264 3.69 -2.04 -6.54
CA VAL A 264 2.89 -3.24 -6.80
C VAL A 264 1.43 -2.89 -7.08
N LEU A 265 0.85 -1.98 -6.28
CA LEU A 265 -0.54 -1.57 -6.45
C LEU A 265 -0.76 -0.66 -7.65
N GLY A 266 0.13 0.30 -7.87
CA GLY A 266 -0.08 1.36 -8.85
C GLY A 266 0.37 1.01 -10.25
N ILE A 267 1.40 0.18 -10.39
CA ILE A 267 2.05 -0.03 -11.68
C ILE A 267 2.09 -1.51 -12.02
N PHE A 268 2.61 -2.34 -11.13
CA PHE A 268 2.78 -3.77 -11.43
C PHE A 268 1.43 -4.48 -11.65
N ALA A 269 0.52 -4.45 -10.67
CA ALA A 269 -0.74 -5.19 -10.78
C ALA A 269 -1.62 -4.71 -11.96
N PRO A 270 -1.75 -3.40 -12.25
CA PRO A 270 -2.47 -2.93 -13.42
C PRO A 270 -1.77 -3.27 -14.75
N ALA A 271 -0.44 -3.09 -14.85
CA ALA A 271 0.30 -3.36 -16.08
C ALA A 271 0.21 -4.84 -16.50
N PHE A 272 0.36 -5.75 -15.53
CA PHE A 272 0.30 -7.18 -15.80
C PHE A 272 -1.13 -7.72 -15.98
N ALA A 273 -2.15 -7.01 -15.46
CA ALA A 273 -3.54 -7.32 -15.78
C ALA A 273 -3.86 -7.10 -17.28
N ASN A 274 -3.09 -6.23 -17.96
CA ASN A 274 -3.26 -5.89 -19.36
C ASN A 274 -2.09 -6.37 -20.24
N PHE A 275 -1.29 -7.32 -19.75
CA PHE A 275 -0.06 -7.78 -20.43
C PHE A 275 -0.33 -8.27 -21.86
N GLN A 276 -1.50 -8.87 -22.11
CA GLN A 276 -1.88 -9.36 -23.44
C GLN A 276 -2.32 -8.25 -24.41
N GLN A 277 -2.55 -7.03 -23.92
CA GLN A 277 -3.09 -5.91 -24.70
C GLN A 277 -2.03 -4.87 -25.06
N ILE A 278 -0.85 -4.90 -24.43
CA ILE A 278 0.21 -3.90 -24.59
C ILE A 278 1.45 -4.59 -25.17
N GLU A 279 2.11 -3.93 -26.13
CA GLU A 279 3.37 -4.45 -26.66
C GLU A 279 4.41 -4.63 -25.54
N PRO A 280 5.12 -5.76 -25.46
CA PRO A 280 6.00 -6.08 -24.34
C PRO A 280 7.10 -5.04 -24.08
N LEU A 281 7.63 -4.40 -25.12
CA LEU A 281 8.69 -3.39 -24.98
C LEU A 281 8.14 -2.11 -24.32
N LEU A 282 7.00 -1.61 -24.82
CA LEU A 282 6.31 -0.44 -24.27
C LEU A 282 5.85 -0.67 -22.83
N LEU A 283 5.44 -1.90 -22.51
CA LEU A 283 5.07 -2.28 -21.15
C LEU A 283 6.27 -2.18 -20.20
N VAL A 284 7.46 -2.61 -20.64
CA VAL A 284 8.69 -2.53 -19.84
C VAL A 284 9.04 -1.08 -19.54
N ASP A 285 8.96 -0.19 -20.54
CA ASP A 285 9.27 1.23 -20.36
C ASP A 285 8.28 1.90 -19.41
N GLN A 286 6.97 1.62 -19.58
CA GLN A 286 5.94 2.13 -18.66
C GLN A 286 6.13 1.64 -17.22
N ILE A 287 6.46 0.36 -17.04
CA ILE A 287 6.75 -0.21 -15.73
C ILE A 287 8.00 0.43 -15.13
N PHE A 288 9.05 0.64 -15.93
CA PHE A 288 10.31 1.21 -15.49
C PHE A 288 10.18 2.70 -15.11
N ILE A 289 9.52 3.51 -15.95
CA ILE A 289 9.19 4.91 -15.66
C ILE A 289 8.35 4.99 -14.38
N GLY A 290 7.32 4.14 -14.28
CA GLY A 290 6.48 4.04 -13.10
C GLY A 290 7.29 3.71 -11.84
N LEU A 291 8.19 2.72 -11.92
CA LEU A 291 9.06 2.31 -10.82
C LEU A 291 9.94 3.47 -10.37
N CYS A 292 10.66 4.11 -11.30
CA CYS A 292 11.53 5.25 -11.02
C CYS A 292 10.75 6.39 -10.37
N ARG A 293 9.60 6.78 -10.93
CA ARG A 293 8.74 7.84 -10.39
C ARG A 293 8.26 7.51 -8.98
N THR A 294 7.78 6.29 -8.78
CA THR A 294 7.19 5.86 -7.50
C THR A 294 8.24 5.80 -6.40
N PHE A 295 9.39 5.18 -6.66
CA PHE A 295 10.46 5.08 -5.68
C PHE A 295 11.12 6.44 -5.41
N ALA A 296 11.26 7.31 -6.41
CA ALA A 296 11.76 8.67 -6.20
C ALA A 296 10.80 9.50 -5.33
N LEU A 297 9.50 9.50 -5.63
CA LEU A 297 8.51 10.24 -4.85
C LEU A 297 8.39 9.67 -3.42
N VAL A 298 8.25 8.36 -3.29
CA VAL A 298 8.15 7.71 -1.97
C VAL A 298 9.44 7.90 -1.17
N GLY A 299 10.61 7.75 -1.79
CA GLY A 299 11.89 7.99 -1.13
C GLY A 299 12.04 9.42 -0.65
N PHE A 300 11.66 10.39 -1.47
CA PHE A 300 11.67 11.79 -1.08
C PHE A 300 10.66 12.08 0.06
N ALA A 301 9.43 11.56 -0.04
CA ALA A 301 8.42 11.72 0.99
C ALA A 301 8.83 11.06 2.31
N VAL A 302 9.37 9.84 2.28
CA VAL A 302 9.93 9.17 3.46
C VAL A 302 11.05 10.00 4.06
N TRP A 303 11.97 10.54 3.25
CA TRP A 303 13.06 11.41 3.73
C TRP A 303 12.51 12.69 4.40
N MET A 304 11.52 13.32 3.80
CA MET A 304 10.88 14.56 4.29
C MET A 304 10.09 14.37 5.59
N PHE A 305 9.43 13.22 5.75
CA PHE A 305 8.56 12.93 6.89
C PHE A 305 9.18 12.04 7.96
N ARG A 306 10.38 11.50 7.70
CA ARG A 306 11.13 10.72 8.68
C ARG A 306 11.35 11.53 9.95
N ARG A 307 11.10 10.90 11.09
CA ARG A 307 11.53 11.42 12.39
C ARG A 307 12.99 11.03 12.61
N PRO A 308 13.82 11.91 13.20
CA PRO A 308 15.11 11.46 13.72
C PRO A 308 14.85 10.26 14.64
N LEU A 309 15.64 9.20 14.46
CA LEU A 309 15.62 8.06 15.37
C LEU A 309 16.17 8.59 16.70
N GLU A 310 15.30 8.79 17.68
CA GLU A 310 15.70 8.97 19.09
C GLU A 310 16.19 7.63 19.66
#